data_AF-A0A2E0YEH3-F1
#
_entry.id   AF-A0A2E0YEH3-F1
#
_cell.length_a   1.000
_cell.length_b   1.000
_cell.length_c   1.000
_cell.angle_alpha   90.00
_cell.angle_beta   90.00
_cell.angle_gamma   90.00
#
_symmetry.space_group_name_H-M   'P 1'
#
loop_
_entity.id
_entity.type
_entity.pdbx_description
1 polymer ?
#
loop_
_entity_poly.entity_id
_entity_poly.type
_entity_poly.pdbx_seq_one_letter_code
_entity_poly.pdbx_strand_id
1 'polypeptide(L)' 'MEFWHNRWYEQQIGWHKTVFNELLVKHWPAIDVAKNCQVMVPLCGKSLDMLWLAKQG' A
#
# COMPACT_ATOMS: atom_id res chain seq x y z
N MET A 1 13.35 6.83 15.28
CA MET A 1 13.22 5.67 14.35
C MET A 1 12.80 4.42 15.12
N GLU A 2 13.41 4.17 16.29
CA GLU A 2 13.17 3.03 17.17
C GLU A 2 11.68 2.73 17.49
N PHE A 3 10.85 3.76 17.71
CA PHE A 3 9.41 3.57 17.97
C PHE A 3 8.68 2.70 16.93
N TRP A 4 8.85 3.00 15.64
CA TRP A 4 8.20 2.24 14.57
C TRP A 4 8.80 0.84 14.43
N HIS A 5 10.13 0.72 14.55
CA HIS A 5 10.79 -0.59 14.52
C HIS A 5 10.35 -1.50 15.66
N ASN A 6 10.22 -0.96 16.89
CA ASN A 6 9.75 -1.72 18.05
C ASN A 6 8.31 -2.19 17.85
N ARG A 7 7.43 -1.36 17.30
CA ARG A 7 6.06 -1.81 16.98
C ARG A 7 6.01 -2.92 15.96
N TRP A 8 6.88 -2.90 14.95
CA TRP A 8 7.00 -4.01 14.01
C TRP A 8 7.51 -5.29 14.69
N TYR A 9 8.52 -5.17 15.54
CA TYR A 9 9.09 -6.27 16.31
C TYR A 9 8.07 -6.90 17.27
N GLU A 10 7.33 -6.07 18.01
CA GLU A 10 6.29 -6.47 18.97
C GLU A 10 4.95 -6.84 18.30
N GLN A 11 4.89 -6.88 16.96
CA GLN A 11 3.68 -7.15 16.17
C GLN A 11 2.49 -6.22 16.46
N GLN A 12 2.76 -5.01 16.96
CA GLN A 12 1.76 -3.96 17.20
C GLN A 12 1.42 -3.22 15.89
N ILE A 13 0.98 -3.96 14.88
CA ILE A 13 0.79 -3.47 13.51
C ILE A 13 -0.71 -3.35 13.15
N GLY A 14 -1.53 -2.81 14.05
CA GLY A 14 -2.98 -2.68 13.87
C GLY A 14 -3.42 -1.82 12.68
N TRP A 15 -2.50 -1.09 12.05
CA TRP A 15 -2.74 -0.36 10.79
C TRP A 15 -2.64 -1.26 9.55
N HIS A 16 -2.06 -2.45 9.64
CA HIS A 16 -1.95 -3.37 8.52
C HIS A 16 -3.33 -3.96 8.18
N LYS A 17 -3.74 -3.81 6.93
CA LYS A 17 -4.96 -4.42 6.39
C LYS A 17 -4.59 -5.66 5.56
N THR A 18 -5.34 -6.73 5.76
CA THR A 18 -5.23 -8.00 5.00
C THR A 18 -6.09 -8.00 3.73
N VAL A 19 -6.72 -6.87 3.42
CA VAL A 19 -7.52 -6.63 2.22
C VAL A 19 -6.99 -5.39 1.50
N PHE A 20 -7.27 -5.28 0.20
CA PHE A 20 -6.93 -4.08 -0.56
C PHE A 20 -7.71 -2.87 -0.02
N ASN A 21 -7.11 -1.69 -0.13
CA ASN A 21 -7.78 -0.44 0.19
C ASN A 21 -8.92 -0.17 -0.81
N GLU A 22 -10.17 -0.23 -0.33
CA GLU A 22 -11.38 -0.03 -1.14
C GLU A 22 -11.38 1.31 -1.89
N LEU A 23 -10.86 2.38 -1.27
CA LEU A 23 -10.79 3.69 -1.91
C LEU A 23 -9.75 3.71 -3.04
N LEU A 24 -8.62 3.01 -2.87
CA LEU A 24 -7.63 2.87 -3.93
C LEU A 24 -8.27 2.18 -5.14
N VAL A 25 -8.88 1.01 -4.91
CA VAL A 25 -9.53 0.22 -5.98
C VAL A 25 -10.62 1.02 -6.68
N LYS A 26 -11.46 1.74 -5.91
CA LYS A 26 -12.57 2.54 -6.44
C LYS A 26 -12.09 3.72 -7.28
N HIS A 27 -11.04 4.42 -6.86
CA HIS A 27 -10.64 5.68 -7.47
C HIS A 27 -9.48 5.57 -8.46
N TRP A 28 -8.74 4.46 -8.46
CA TRP A 28 -7.60 4.26 -9.38
C TRP A 28 -7.94 4.48 -10.86
N PRO A 29 -9.07 3.96 -11.41
CA PRO A 29 -9.38 4.17 -12.83
C PRO A 29 -9.58 5.65 -13.20
N ALA A 30 -9.95 6.51 -12.25
CA ALA A 30 -10.17 7.94 -12.49
C ALA A 30 -8.88 8.77 -12.51
N ILE A 31 -7.74 8.19 -12.09
CA ILE A 31 -6.44 8.88 -12.15
C ILE A 31 -5.90 8.90 -13.59
N ASP A 32 -6.38 8.00 -14.46
CA ASP A 32 -6.04 7.93 -15.89
C ASP A 32 -4.53 7.97 -16.17
N VAL A 33 -3.78 7.18 -15.39
CA VAL A 33 -2.32 7.08 -15.54
C VAL A 33 -1.95 6.25 -16.78
N ALA A 34 -0.80 6.59 -17.37
CA ALA A 34 -0.22 5.76 -18.42
C ALA A 34 0.06 4.34 -17.91
N LYS A 35 -0.07 3.35 -18.81
CA LYS A 35 0.34 1.97 -18.52
C LYS A 35 1.83 1.93 -18.15
N ASN A 36 2.18 1.07 -17.21
CA ASN A 36 3.52 0.89 -16.65
C ASN A 36 4.08 2.16 -15.96
N CYS A 37 3.20 3.03 -15.46
CA CYS A 37 3.64 4.18 -14.67
C CYS A 37 4.30 3.73 -13.36
N GLN A 38 5.24 4.53 -12.87
CA GLN A 38 5.85 4.30 -11.57
C GLN A 38 4.98 4.90 -10.46
N VAL A 39 4.63 4.07 -9.48
CA VAL A 39 3.84 4.47 -8.32
C VAL A 39 4.72 4.46 -7.07
N MET A 40 4.82 5.62 -6.42
CA MET A 40 5.50 5.74 -5.13
C MET A 40 4.49 5.47 -4.00
N VAL A 41 4.81 4.51 -3.13
CA VAL A 41 4.03 4.21 -1.91
C VAL A 41 4.87 4.54 -0.68
N PRO A 42 4.79 5.77 -0.13
CA PRO A 42 5.60 6.16 1.01
C PRO A 42 5.20 5.39 2.27
N LEU A 43 6.19 5.02 3.09
CA LEU A 43 5.99 4.29 4.35
C LEU A 43 5.15 3.01 4.16
N CYS A 44 5.36 2.30 3.04
CA CYS A 44 4.50 1.21 2.58
C CYS A 44 4.37 0.04 3.56
N GLY A 45 5.32 -0.14 4.47
CA GLY A 45 5.34 -1.28 5.38
C GLY A 45 5.25 -2.59 4.59
N LYS A 46 4.19 -3.37 4.85
CA LYS A 46 3.83 -4.58 4.09
C LYS A 46 2.49 -4.45 3.35
N SER A 47 2.20 -3.26 2.82
CA SER A 47 0.90 -2.98 2.20
C SER A 47 0.58 -3.97 1.07
N LEU A 48 -0.59 -4.61 1.19
CA LEU A 48 -1.13 -5.51 0.18
C LEU A 48 -1.47 -4.76 -1.12
N ASP A 49 -1.70 -3.45 -1.04
CA ASP A 49 -2.03 -2.59 -2.17
C ASP A 49 -0.90 -2.52 -3.21
N MET A 50 0.36 -2.70 -2.81
CA MET A 50 1.47 -2.74 -3.78
C MET A 50 1.33 -3.91 -4.76
N LEU A 51 0.80 -5.06 -4.32
CA LEU A 51 0.49 -6.20 -5.19
C LEU A 51 -0.70 -5.92 -6.11
N TRP A 52 -1.66 -5.13 -5.64
CA TRP A 52 -2.79 -4.71 -6.47
C TRP A 52 -2.36 -3.73 -7.56
N LEU A 53 -1.55 -2.72 -7.20
CA LEU A 53 -0.97 -1.73 -8.11
C LEU A 53 -0.12 -2.39 -9.19
N ALA A 54 0.75 -3.34 -8.82
CA ALA A 54 1.57 -4.07 -9.79
C ALA A 54 0.75 -4.88 -10.82
N LYS A 55 -0.51 -5.20 -10.52
CA LYS A 55 -1.43 -5.87 -11.47
C LYS A 55 -2.11 -4.92 -12.43
N GLN A 56 -2.05 -3.59 -12.21
CA GLN A 56 -2.69 -2.60 -13.07
C GLN A 56 -1.89 -2.25 -14.32
N GLY A 57 -0.70 -2.84 -14.49
CA GLY A 57 0.20 -2.61 -15.63
C GLY A 57 1.28 -1.64 -15.25
#